data_AF-A0ABD2Z110-F1
#
_entry.id   AF-A0ABD2Z110-F1
#
_cell.length_a   1.000
_cell.length_b   1.000
_cell.length_c   1.000
_cell.angle_alpha   90.00
_cell.angle_beta   90.00
_cell.angle_gamma   90.00
#
_symmetry.space_group_name_H-M   'P 1'
#
loop_
_entity.id
_entity.type
_entity.pdbx_description
1 polymer ?
#
loop_
_entity_poly.entity_id
_entity_poly.type
_entity_poly.pdbx_seq_one_letter_code
_entity_poly.pdbx_strand_id
1 'polypeptide(L)'
;MGSLRVFPKNTYENKIDAQNRLMRPIDIDELMKEVQEARRIKMLHQPSKVMDMEQELHALRLQLAEKSKHSLQLQKELAISKRSEMNMYELDGTKALGSYLRICPCSETVPEPSECSFQWYRLTSEAGKKELVSGATKSVYALEPFDVGQILQAEVITDGHIITVTTTGPIDPGLL
;
A
#
# COMPACT_ATOMS: atom_id res chain seq x y z
N MET A 1 -93.67 17.11 30.43
CA MET A 1 -92.52 17.33 31.34
C MET A 1 -91.40 16.39 30.94
N GLY A 2 -90.20 16.92 30.70
CA GLY A 2 -89.02 16.13 30.40
C GLY A 2 -87.79 17.01 30.49
N SER A 3 -87.41 17.40 31.71
CA SER A 3 -86.19 18.18 31.93
C SER A 3 -84.98 17.26 31.71
N LEU A 4 -84.23 17.48 30.63
CA LEU A 4 -82.96 16.80 30.38
C LEU A 4 -82.01 17.17 31.53
N ARG A 5 -81.73 16.22 32.42
CA ARG A 5 -80.68 16.37 33.43
C ARG A 5 -79.34 16.41 32.70
N VAL A 6 -78.75 17.60 32.62
CA VAL A 6 -77.35 17.77 32.22
C VAL A 6 -76.50 17.29 33.38
N PHE A 7 -75.81 16.16 33.20
CA PHE A 7 -74.86 15.67 34.19
C PHE A 7 -73.61 16.57 34.18
N PRO A 8 -73.08 16.96 35.35
CA PRO A 8 -71.87 17.79 35.41
C PRO A 8 -70.68 16.99 34.88
N LYS A 9 -69.94 17.60 33.94
CA LYS A 9 -68.72 17.02 33.36
C LYS A 9 -67.67 16.75 34.43
N ASN A 10 -66.92 15.66 34.25
CA ASN A 10 -65.80 15.30 35.11
C ASN A 10 -64.65 16.34 34.96
N THR A 11 -63.91 16.60 36.03
CA THR A 11 -62.70 17.43 36.07
C THR A 11 -61.67 17.08 34.98
N TYR A 12 -61.59 15.81 34.55
CA TYR A 12 -60.72 15.42 33.43
C TYR A 12 -61.23 15.91 32.07
N GLU A 13 -62.53 15.77 31.81
CA GLU A 13 -63.15 16.24 30.56
C GLU A 13 -63.12 17.77 30.47
N ASN A 14 -63.30 18.47 31.59
CA ASN A 14 -63.18 19.93 31.64
C ASN A 14 -61.75 20.41 31.39
N LYS A 15 -60.72 19.65 31.81
CA LYS A 15 -59.32 19.96 31.48
C LYS A 15 -59.02 19.76 30.00
N ILE A 16 -59.55 18.69 29.38
CA ILE A 16 -59.37 18.42 27.95
C ILE A 16 -60.10 19.48 27.11
N ASP A 17 -61.33 19.85 27.46
CA ASP A 17 -62.06 20.92 26.79
C ASP A 17 -61.43 22.31 27.00
N ALA A 18 -60.85 22.57 28.17
CA ALA A 18 -60.10 23.80 28.43
C ALA A 18 -58.81 23.84 27.61
N GLN A 19 -58.07 22.73 27.52
CA GLN A 19 -56.84 22.62 26.74
C GLN A 19 -57.12 22.71 25.22
N ASN A 20 -58.21 22.10 24.75
CA ASN A 20 -58.68 22.21 23.37
C ASN A 20 -59.28 23.60 23.05
N ARG A 21 -59.86 24.31 24.03
CA ARG A 21 -60.29 25.72 23.86
C ARG A 21 -59.13 26.70 23.91
N LEU A 22 -58.05 26.37 24.61
CA LEU A 22 -56.82 27.18 24.69
C LEU A 22 -56.04 27.14 23.37
N MET A 23 -56.03 25.98 22.70
CA MET A 23 -55.49 25.82 21.35
C MET A 23 -56.52 26.32 20.31
N ARG A 24 -56.63 27.64 20.18
CA ARG A 24 -57.61 28.29 19.29
C ARG A 24 -57.20 28.16 17.82
N PRO A 25 -58.14 28.26 16.86
CA PRO A 25 -57.84 28.18 15.41
C PRO A 25 -56.70 29.10 14.94
N ILE A 26 -56.55 30.26 15.57
CA ILE A 26 -55.49 31.23 15.31
C ILE A 26 -54.09 30.67 15.65
N ASP A 27 -53.97 29.85 16.69
CA ASP A 27 -52.72 29.21 17.13
C ASP A 27 -52.32 28.05 16.18
N ILE A 28 -53.31 27.32 15.66
CA ILE A 28 -53.09 26.29 14.62
C ILE A 28 -52.67 26.93 13.30
N ASP A 29 -53.32 28.04 12.91
CA ASP A 29 -52.96 28.78 11.69
C ASP A 29 -51.56 29.41 11.77
N GLU A 30 -51.17 29.90 12.95
CA GLU A 30 -49.84 30.44 13.22
C GLU A 30 -48.78 29.33 13.17
N LEU A 31 -49.03 28.20 13.85
CA LEU A 31 -48.17 27.03 13.78
C LEU A 31 -48.03 26.50 12.35
N MET A 32 -49.10 26.50 11.56
CA MET A 32 -49.05 26.11 10.14
C MET A 32 -48.13 27.03 9.33
N LYS A 33 -48.14 28.34 9.59
CA LYS A 33 -47.21 29.29 8.95
C LYS A 33 -45.77 29.04 9.36
N GLU A 34 -45.51 28.79 10.64
CA GLU A 34 -44.17 28.46 11.13
C GLU A 34 -43.61 27.18 10.50
N VAL A 35 -44.44 26.13 10.39
CA VAL A 35 -44.05 24.88 9.74
C VAL A 35 -43.74 25.09 8.25
N GLN A 36 -44.54 25.90 7.55
CA GLN A 36 -44.28 26.24 6.15
C GLN A 36 -42.96 27.01 5.98
N GLU A 37 -42.68 27.97 6.87
CA GLU A 37 -41.44 28.74 6.82
C GLU A 37 -40.22 27.87 7.15
N ALA A 38 -40.30 27.03 8.17
CA ALA A 38 -39.24 26.07 8.48
C ALA A 38 -38.95 25.13 7.30
N ARG A 39 -39.99 24.70 6.57
CA ARG A 39 -39.85 23.87 5.38
C ARG A 39 -39.18 24.62 4.23
N ARG A 40 -39.54 25.89 4.02
CA ARG A 40 -38.93 26.77 3.02
C ARG A 40 -37.44 26.98 3.31
N ILE A 41 -37.10 27.33 4.55
CA ILE A 41 -35.70 27.50 5.00
C ILE A 41 -34.91 26.20 4.78
N LYS A 42 -35.46 25.05 5.16
CA LYS A 42 -34.81 23.76 4.93
C LYS A 42 -34.54 23.49 3.44
N MET A 43 -35.53 23.75 2.59
CA MET A 43 -35.39 23.59 1.14
C MET A 43 -34.39 24.57 0.51
N LEU A 44 -34.19 25.75 1.10
CA LEU A 44 -33.21 26.71 0.60
C LEU A 44 -31.77 26.28 0.90
N HIS A 45 -31.52 25.73 2.10
CA HIS A 45 -30.16 25.39 2.55
C HIS A 45 -29.72 23.96 2.19
N GLN A 46 -30.67 23.04 1.97
CA GLN A 46 -30.34 21.65 1.64
C GLN A 46 -29.59 21.50 0.30
N PRO A 47 -30.00 22.17 -0.80
CA PRO A 47 -29.25 22.16 -2.06
C PRO A 47 -27.83 22.73 -1.91
N SER A 48 -27.64 23.80 -1.13
CA SER A 48 -26.31 24.38 -0.89
C SER A 48 -25.38 23.38 -0.21
N LYS A 49 -25.85 22.65 0.81
CA LYS A 49 -25.05 21.61 1.47
C LYS A 49 -24.65 20.48 0.52
N VAL A 50 -25.57 20.08 -0.37
CA VAL A 50 -25.28 19.04 -1.38
C VAL A 50 -24.21 19.53 -2.35
N MET A 51 -24.32 20.77 -2.83
CA MET A 51 -23.32 21.38 -3.70
C MET A 51 -21.94 21.49 -3.03
N ASP A 52 -21.87 21.92 -1.77
CA ASP A 52 -20.60 22.00 -1.02
C ASP A 52 -19.95 20.62 -0.93
N MET A 53 -20.74 19.58 -0.61
CA MET A 53 -20.25 18.19 -0.56
C MET A 53 -19.81 17.69 -1.95
N GLU A 54 -20.52 18.02 -3.02
CA GLU A 54 -20.15 17.66 -4.39
C GLU A 54 -18.82 18.30 -4.81
N GLN A 55 -18.60 19.56 -4.44
CA GLN A 55 -17.34 20.27 -4.67
C GLN A 55 -16.20 19.63 -3.89
N GLU A 56 -16.42 19.30 -2.62
CA GLU A 56 -15.43 18.60 -1.78
C GLU A 56 -15.09 17.22 -2.36
N LEU A 57 -16.10 16.44 -2.76
CA LEU A 57 -15.91 15.13 -3.42
C LEU A 57 -15.09 15.26 -4.71
N HIS A 58 -15.36 16.29 -5.51
CA HIS A 58 -14.60 16.55 -6.73
C HIS A 58 -13.14 16.90 -6.41
N ALA A 59 -12.90 17.78 -5.44
CA ALA A 59 -11.55 18.14 -4.99
C ALA A 59 -10.77 16.92 -4.48
N LEU A 60 -11.41 16.07 -3.67
CA LEU A 60 -10.81 14.84 -3.16
C LEU A 60 -10.46 13.86 -4.29
N ARG A 61 -11.32 13.72 -5.30
CA ARG A 61 -11.05 12.89 -6.48
C ARG A 61 -9.83 13.38 -7.26
N LEU A 62 -9.70 14.70 -7.44
CA LEU A 62 -8.54 15.29 -8.10
C LEU A 62 -7.25 15.02 -7.30
N GLN A 63 -7.27 15.25 -5.99
CA GLN A 63 -6.12 14.99 -5.13
C GLN A 63 -5.74 13.50 -5.14
N LEU A 64 -6.72 12.60 -5.14
CA LEU A 64 -6.48 11.17 -5.23
C LEU A 64 -5.79 10.83 -6.56
N ALA A 65 -6.29 11.34 -7.68
CA ALA A 65 -5.70 11.09 -9.00
C ALA A 65 -4.24 11.59 -9.09
N GLU A 66 -3.97 12.77 -8.55
CA GLU A 66 -2.61 13.33 -8.49
C GLU A 66 -1.68 12.48 -7.60
N LYS A 67 -2.12 12.14 -6.38
CA LYS A 67 -1.36 11.26 -5.47
C LYS A 67 -1.12 9.87 -6.07
N SER A 68 -2.10 9.31 -6.77
CA SER A 68 -1.94 8.03 -7.47
C SER A 68 -0.90 8.12 -8.58
N LYS A 69 -0.86 9.23 -9.33
CA LYS A 69 0.18 9.47 -10.35
C LYS A 69 1.58 9.54 -9.72
N HIS A 70 1.73 10.29 -8.63
CA HIS A 70 3.00 10.38 -7.91
C HIS A 70 3.44 9.02 -7.34
N SER A 71 2.50 8.26 -6.77
CA SER A 71 2.78 6.92 -6.27
C SER A 71 3.30 5.99 -7.38
N LEU A 72 2.65 6.00 -8.54
CA LEU A 72 3.09 5.21 -9.69
C LEU A 72 4.48 5.64 -10.20
N GLN A 73 4.77 6.95 -10.17
CA GLN A 73 6.08 7.47 -10.55
C GLN A 73 7.17 6.98 -9.59
N LEU A 74 6.95 7.10 -8.28
CA LEU A 74 7.89 6.61 -7.27
C LEU A 74 8.11 5.09 -7.40
N GLN A 75 7.05 4.32 -7.67
CA GLN A 75 7.19 2.88 -7.92
C GLN A 75 8.09 2.59 -9.13
N LYS A 76 8.01 3.38 -10.20
CA LYS A 76 8.90 3.25 -11.37
C LYS A 76 10.34 3.60 -11.01
N GLU A 77 10.56 4.70 -10.30
CA GLU A 77 11.90 5.13 -9.86
C GLU A 77 12.54 4.08 -8.95
N LEU A 78 11.79 3.51 -8.00
CA LEU A 78 12.25 2.42 -7.14
C LEU A 78 12.59 1.16 -7.94
N ALA A 79 11.80 0.81 -8.96
CA ALA A 79 12.10 -0.34 -9.81
C ALA A 79 13.41 -0.14 -10.61
N ILE A 80 13.68 1.09 -11.06
CA ILE A 80 14.93 1.45 -11.74
C ILE A 80 16.11 1.40 -10.76
N SER A 81 15.98 1.98 -9.57
CA SER A 81 17.02 1.94 -8.53
C SER A 81 17.37 0.51 -8.13
N LYS A 82 16.35 -0.33 -7.89
CA LYS A 82 16.54 -1.74 -7.52
C LYS A 82 17.29 -2.53 -8.61
N ARG A 83 17.04 -2.22 -9.89
CA ARG A 83 17.80 -2.82 -11.00
C ARG A 83 19.26 -2.35 -11.02
N SER A 84 19.51 -1.10 -10.64
CA SER A 84 20.87 -0.55 -10.52
C SER A 84 21.64 -1.19 -9.37
N GLU A 85 20.99 -1.43 -8.22
CA GLU A 85 21.57 -2.15 -7.08
C GLU A 85 21.94 -3.60 -7.42
N MET A 86 21.11 -4.28 -8.20
CA MET A 86 21.38 -5.64 -8.72
C MET A 86 22.58 -5.70 -9.68
N ASN A 87 23.04 -4.56 -10.20
CA ASN A 87 24.14 -4.46 -11.17
C ASN A 87 25.40 -3.83 -10.55
N MET A 88 25.54 -3.77 -9.23
CA MET A 88 26.74 -3.22 -8.59
C MET A 88 27.97 -4.10 -8.77
N TYR A 89 27.77 -5.42 -8.79
CA TYR A 89 28.84 -6.40 -8.96
C TYR A 89 28.52 -7.35 -10.11
N GLU A 90 29.56 -7.92 -10.70
CA GLU A 90 29.49 -8.97 -11.71
C GLU A 90 30.47 -10.10 -11.41
N LEU A 91 30.20 -11.27 -11.99
CA LEU A 91 31.11 -12.42 -11.95
C LEU A 91 31.94 -12.46 -13.22
N ASP A 92 33.24 -12.20 -13.08
CA ASP A 92 34.23 -12.35 -14.14
C ASP A 92 34.97 -13.70 -14.03
N GLY A 93 35.36 -14.25 -15.17
CA GLY A 93 36.09 -15.51 -15.28
C GLY A 93 35.38 -16.59 -16.09
N THR A 94 36.17 -17.58 -16.51
CA THR A 94 35.66 -18.74 -17.25
C THR A 94 34.86 -19.65 -16.33
N LYS A 95 33.71 -20.13 -16.79
CA LYS A 95 32.83 -21.06 -16.06
C LYS A 95 33.24 -22.52 -16.29
N ALA A 96 34.51 -22.87 -16.11
CA ALA A 96 35.02 -24.21 -16.39
C ALA A 96 35.79 -24.78 -15.20
N LEU A 97 35.72 -26.09 -14.98
CA LEU A 97 36.53 -26.72 -13.94
C LEU A 97 38.02 -26.38 -14.13
N GLY A 98 38.69 -25.99 -13.04
CA GLY A 98 40.09 -25.58 -13.04
C GLY A 98 40.34 -24.09 -13.28
N SER A 99 39.31 -23.29 -13.58
CA SER A 99 39.38 -21.82 -13.52
C SER A 99 38.85 -21.28 -12.19
N TYR A 100 38.80 -19.95 -12.09
CA TYR A 100 38.23 -19.25 -10.95
C TYR A 100 37.25 -18.18 -11.41
N LEU A 101 36.30 -17.87 -10.55
CA LEU A 101 35.40 -16.73 -10.69
C LEU A 101 35.84 -15.62 -9.74
N ARG A 102 35.68 -14.37 -10.17
CA ARG A 102 36.00 -13.18 -9.39
C ARG A 102 34.80 -12.25 -9.39
N ILE A 103 34.48 -11.73 -8.22
CA ILE A 103 33.48 -10.68 -8.06
C ILE A 103 34.15 -9.34 -8.33
N CYS A 104 33.69 -8.66 -9.37
CA CYS A 104 34.21 -7.36 -9.80
C CYS A 104 33.13 -6.28 -9.64
N PRO A 105 33.47 -5.07 -9.17
CA PRO A 105 32.55 -3.94 -9.19
C PRO A 105 32.28 -3.51 -10.64
N CYS A 106 31.04 -3.17 -10.96
CA CYS A 106 30.64 -2.76 -12.31
C CYS A 106 31.01 -1.30 -12.64
N SER A 107 31.32 -0.46 -11.64
CA SER A 107 31.80 0.91 -11.82
C SER A 107 32.71 1.35 -10.68
N GLU A 108 33.52 2.40 -10.92
CA GLU A 108 34.44 3.00 -9.94
C GLU A 108 33.72 3.64 -8.72
N THR A 109 32.40 3.80 -8.79
CA THR A 109 31.58 4.36 -7.71
C THR A 109 31.06 3.31 -6.74
N VAL A 110 31.27 2.02 -7.02
CA VAL A 110 30.88 0.91 -6.14
C VAL A 110 32.01 0.67 -5.13
N PRO A 111 31.68 0.42 -3.84
CA PRO A 111 32.69 0.13 -2.82
C PRO A 111 33.66 -0.96 -3.25
N GLU A 112 34.93 -0.80 -2.87
CA GLU A 112 35.94 -1.77 -3.23
C GLU A 112 35.64 -3.12 -2.54
N PRO A 113 35.84 -4.26 -3.22
CA PRO A 113 35.57 -5.59 -2.64
C PRO A 113 36.26 -5.85 -1.29
N SER A 114 37.31 -5.10 -0.93
CA SER A 114 38.00 -5.19 0.36
C SER A 114 37.16 -4.78 1.58
N GLU A 115 36.13 -3.95 1.38
CA GLU A 115 35.21 -3.51 2.44
C GLU A 115 34.01 -4.45 2.59
N CYS A 116 33.88 -5.41 1.68
CA CYS A 116 32.74 -6.29 1.56
C CYS A 116 33.04 -7.67 2.18
N SER A 117 31.98 -8.34 2.65
CA SER A 117 32.05 -9.76 3.00
C SER A 117 31.38 -10.59 1.92
N PHE A 118 31.90 -11.79 1.66
CA PHE A 118 31.42 -12.65 0.59
C PHE A 118 30.96 -14.00 1.15
N GLN A 119 30.01 -14.62 0.46
CA GLN A 119 29.67 -16.01 0.66
C GLN A 119 29.21 -16.64 -0.66
N TRP A 120 29.75 -17.82 -0.98
CA TRP A 120 29.38 -18.57 -2.18
C TRP A 120 28.40 -19.71 -1.88
N TYR A 121 27.56 -19.99 -2.87
CA TYR A 121 26.51 -21.00 -2.82
C TYR A 121 26.42 -21.75 -4.16
N ARG A 122 26.06 -23.03 -4.07
CA ARG A 122 25.65 -23.86 -5.21
C ARG A 122 24.13 -23.87 -5.27
N LEU A 123 23.56 -23.51 -6.41
CA LEU A 123 22.11 -23.64 -6.61
C LEU A 123 21.81 -25.08 -7.04
N THR A 124 20.91 -25.74 -6.31
CA THR A 124 20.47 -27.08 -6.69
C THR A 124 19.30 -26.99 -7.67
N SER A 125 19.19 -27.97 -8.57
CA SER A 125 18.08 -28.07 -9.53
C SER A 125 16.71 -28.24 -8.87
N GLU A 126 16.67 -28.53 -7.57
CA GLU A 126 15.45 -28.81 -6.82
C GLU A 126 14.98 -27.55 -6.08
N ALA A 127 13.92 -26.93 -6.64
CA ALA A 127 13.08 -25.94 -5.97
C ALA A 127 13.82 -24.76 -5.31
N GLY A 128 14.87 -24.21 -5.95
CA GLY A 128 15.52 -22.97 -5.53
C GLY A 128 16.27 -23.06 -4.20
N LYS A 129 16.62 -24.28 -3.75
CA LYS A 129 17.51 -24.43 -2.61
C LYS A 129 18.94 -24.03 -3.00
N LYS A 130 19.55 -23.21 -2.14
CA LYS A 130 20.97 -22.85 -2.22
C LYS A 130 21.75 -23.66 -1.18
N GLU A 131 22.77 -24.39 -1.62
CA GLU A 131 23.71 -25.10 -0.76
C GLU A 131 24.89 -24.18 -0.44
N LEU A 132 25.23 -24.06 0.83
CA LEU A 132 26.35 -23.24 1.30
C LEU A 132 27.68 -23.89 0.92
N VAL A 133 28.56 -23.16 0.24
CA VAL A 133 29.96 -23.58 0.07
C VAL A 133 30.74 -23.14 1.31
N SER A 134 30.94 -24.07 2.24
CA SER A 134 31.62 -23.79 3.51
C SER A 134 33.01 -23.20 3.31
N GLY A 135 33.31 -22.08 3.97
CA GLY A 135 34.62 -21.42 3.92
C GLY A 135 34.89 -20.56 2.68
N ALA A 136 34.01 -20.59 1.68
CA ALA A 136 34.12 -19.74 0.50
C ALA A 136 33.64 -18.30 0.82
N THR A 137 34.51 -17.51 1.45
CA THR A 137 34.22 -16.15 1.91
C THR A 137 35.08 -15.06 1.28
N LYS A 138 35.76 -15.41 0.18
CA LYS A 138 36.63 -14.52 -0.60
C LYS A 138 35.89 -13.97 -1.82
N SER A 139 36.33 -12.81 -2.32
CA SER A 139 35.84 -12.24 -3.60
C SER A 139 36.22 -13.08 -4.81
N VAL A 140 37.19 -13.99 -4.66
CA VAL A 140 37.63 -14.95 -5.67
C VAL A 140 37.31 -16.36 -5.20
N TYR A 141 36.76 -17.18 -6.10
CA TYR A 141 36.43 -18.57 -5.85
C TYR A 141 37.00 -19.46 -6.94
N ALA A 142 37.80 -20.46 -6.56
CA ALA A 142 38.31 -21.47 -7.47
C ALA A 142 37.25 -22.56 -7.65
N LEU A 143 36.97 -22.95 -8.89
CA LEU A 143 35.93 -23.91 -9.21
C LEU A 143 36.39 -25.33 -8.84
N GLU A 144 35.58 -26.00 -8.03
CA GLU A 144 35.78 -27.35 -7.52
C GLU A 144 35.04 -28.38 -8.39
N PRO A 145 35.45 -29.67 -8.36
CA PRO A 145 34.75 -30.73 -9.10
C PRO A 145 33.26 -30.86 -8.78
N PHE A 146 32.85 -30.50 -7.55
CA PHE A 146 31.45 -30.52 -7.12
C PHE A 146 30.60 -29.37 -7.70
N ASP A 147 31.23 -28.36 -8.30
CA ASP A 147 30.54 -27.24 -8.92
C ASP A 147 30.10 -27.55 -10.36
N VAL A 148 30.68 -28.58 -10.99
CA VAL A 148 30.40 -28.94 -12.39
C VAL A 148 28.92 -29.29 -12.54
N GLY A 149 28.27 -28.65 -13.54
CA GLY A 149 26.84 -28.79 -13.80
C GLY A 149 25.94 -27.94 -12.91
N GLN A 150 26.48 -27.28 -11.88
CA GLN A 150 25.72 -26.42 -10.96
C GLN A 150 25.80 -24.96 -11.39
N ILE A 151 24.78 -24.18 -11.01
CA ILE A 151 24.84 -22.71 -11.09
C ILE A 151 25.41 -22.20 -9.77
N LEU A 152 26.39 -21.30 -9.83
CA LEU A 152 26.95 -20.67 -8.63
C LEU A 152 26.30 -19.31 -8.38
N GLN A 153 26.08 -19.02 -7.10
CA GLN A 153 25.64 -17.73 -6.60
C GLN A 153 26.65 -17.22 -5.59
N ALA A 154 27.06 -15.96 -5.74
CA ALA A 154 27.80 -15.23 -4.72
C ALA A 154 26.91 -14.15 -4.10
N GLU A 155 26.97 -14.04 -2.78
CA GLU A 155 26.37 -12.96 -2.02
C GLU A 155 27.47 -11.99 -1.60
N VAL A 156 27.30 -10.72 -1.93
CA VAL A 156 28.17 -9.60 -1.54
C VAL A 156 27.44 -8.82 -0.47
N ILE A 157 28.05 -8.73 0.71
CA ILE A 157 27.48 -8.06 1.87
C ILE A 157 28.25 -6.77 2.07
N THR A 158 27.56 -5.64 1.88
CA THR A 158 28.11 -4.28 1.97
C THR A 158 27.11 -3.40 2.70
N ASP A 159 27.53 -2.67 3.74
CA ASP A 159 26.69 -1.75 4.51
C ASP A 159 25.31 -2.32 4.93
N GLY A 160 25.29 -3.60 5.32
CA GLY A 160 24.07 -4.30 5.75
C GLY A 160 23.12 -4.71 4.61
N HIS A 161 23.46 -4.43 3.36
CA HIS A 161 22.75 -4.88 2.16
C HIS A 161 23.38 -6.17 1.63
N ILE A 162 22.55 -7.05 1.07
CA ILE A 162 22.98 -8.28 0.40
C ILE A 162 22.69 -8.13 -1.09
N ILE A 163 23.75 -8.13 -1.88
CA ILE A 163 23.69 -8.12 -3.34
C ILE A 163 24.02 -9.53 -3.83
N THR A 164 23.20 -10.08 -4.71
CA THR A 164 23.39 -11.44 -5.21
C THR A 164 23.78 -11.43 -6.67
N VAL A 165 24.86 -12.12 -7.00
CA VAL A 165 25.33 -12.31 -8.37
C VAL A 165 25.39 -13.80 -8.69
N THR A 166 24.89 -14.19 -9.86
CA THR A 166 24.77 -15.59 -10.27
C THR A 166 25.45 -15.82 -11.60
N THR A 167 25.96 -17.03 -11.81
CA THR A 167 26.51 -17.41 -13.12
C THR A 167 25.38 -17.47 -14.16
N THR A 168 25.67 -17.06 -15.39
CA THR A 168 24.72 -17.10 -16.53
C THR A 168 24.31 -18.51 -16.98
N GLY A 169 24.84 -19.55 -16.32
CA GLY A 169 24.57 -20.95 -16.61
C GLY A 169 25.39 -21.88 -15.72
N PRO A 170 25.27 -23.20 -15.91
CA PRO A 170 26.02 -24.19 -15.15
C PRO A 170 27.53 -24.11 -15.43
N ILE A 171 28.34 -24.62 -14.50
CA ILE A 171 29.79 -24.74 -14.67
C ILE A 171 30.12 -25.92 -15.60
N ASP A 172 30.98 -25.66 -16.59
CA ASP A 172 31.44 -26.63 -17.57
C ASP A 172 32.48 -27.60 -16.95
N PRO A 173 32.53 -28.86 -17.37
CA PRO A 173 33.51 -29.85 -16.90
C PRO A 173 34.97 -29.54 -17.30
N GLY A 174 35.20 -28.47 -18.08
CA GLY A 174 36.50 -28.14 -18.67
C GLY A 174 36.72 -28.79 -20.04
N LEU A 175 37.51 -28.14 -20.90
CA LEU A 175 38.04 -28.77 -22.11
C LEU A 175 39.17 -29.71 -21.68
N LEU A 176 38.98 -31.01 -21.87
CA LEU A 176 40.06 -32.01 -21.88
C LEU A 176 41.01 -31.76 -23.06
#